data_AF-A0A371C1G1-F1
#
_entry.id   AF-A0A371C1G1-F1
#
_cell.length_a   1.000
_cell.length_b   1.000
_cell.length_c   1.000
_cell.angle_alpha   90.00
_cell.angle_beta   90.00
_cell.angle_gamma   90.00
#
_symmetry.space_group_name_H-M   'P 1'
#
loop_
_entity.id
_entity.type
_entity.pdbx_description
1 polymer ?
#
loop_
_entity_poly.entity_id
_entity_poly.type
_entity_poly.pdbx_seq_one_letter_code
_entity_poly.pdbx_strand_id
1 'polypeptide(L)'
;MVSETKHMIPVGSQGAELAGILNEPPSAVDNPNFKTIFPPKVVLILHGQGGHKDYCYQRMLGQELPGENGMWTFRLDFRGCGESTEDDHHKLKDVNWPEYKVTKPIRTIKRDAEDIEAAVTWLQKRGLTVCALVAHSRGCLAAMEWFHNGINANKFIGSGGNTVLPAFVNCSGRYKTHEIWDKLREGYGYTWKEHKQYRSVENFEGKYTKMLVSIEEPTSIANTDIPGHCKAFKNAGGHTLTVFGSRDQVVNVEDAGHFANALQPRHHLSIIRDADHNFYGDELPAEKDAEPGKRPKKVNYNPRVTKIIIDWLKSEAFHARALNDMATIGTVTRFKDVDGIDNFRDYGGFQLDSKTSIIQGVLYRCADLRSVTSAGVATINQLGIKAVFDFRSEIEVTRNGFGKVDGTERVHTPVFKSKDLSPEALAERYRNFLDPIEGFKRAYDEILTVGGPSYEKPLRFLLENPGTPMIVHCTAGKDRTGVFCALVLRLLGLDHDTISREYELTTFGLREAVPRLIEALSTERAEWSDPAMAEKMANMLSSRYDCMMQALDLLENKFGGAEKWIMDNCGFTKEDIETLKKNLISPVEPGWELSYKM
;
A
#
# COMPACT_ATOMS: atom_id res chain seq x y z
N MET A 1 -13.80 -19.86 -12.79
CA MET A 1 -14.41 -19.81 -11.43
C MET A 1 -13.29 -19.64 -10.42
N VAL A 2 -13.51 -18.88 -9.35
CA VAL A 2 -12.55 -18.72 -8.25
C VAL A 2 -12.36 -20.08 -7.57
N SER A 3 -11.11 -20.51 -7.37
CA SER A 3 -10.79 -21.74 -6.66
C SER A 3 -10.75 -21.49 -5.15
N GLU A 4 -11.43 -22.30 -4.34
CA GLU A 4 -11.39 -22.21 -2.87
C GLU A 4 -10.64 -23.44 -2.32
N THR A 5 -9.59 -23.22 -1.53
CA THR A 5 -8.84 -24.30 -0.88
C THR A 5 -8.74 -24.06 0.62
N LYS A 6 -9.11 -25.08 1.41
CA LYS A 6 -9.01 -25.04 2.87
C LYS A 6 -7.60 -25.42 3.32
N HIS A 7 -7.10 -24.72 4.32
CA HIS A 7 -5.79 -24.93 4.91
C HIS A 7 -5.84 -24.92 6.43
N MET A 8 -4.94 -25.68 7.05
CA MET A 8 -4.62 -25.61 8.47
C MET A 8 -3.22 -25.00 8.63
N ILE A 9 -3.10 -24.01 9.51
CA ILE A 9 -1.87 -23.24 9.73
C ILE A 9 -1.41 -23.46 11.17
N PRO A 10 -0.25 -24.09 11.40
CA PRO A 10 0.30 -24.21 12.74
C PRO A 10 0.53 -22.84 13.38
N VAL A 11 0.12 -22.68 14.64
CA VAL A 11 0.32 -21.45 15.42
C VAL A 11 0.87 -21.77 16.82
N GLY A 12 1.94 -21.07 17.20
CA GLY A 12 2.64 -21.32 18.46
C GLY A 12 3.39 -22.66 18.50
N SER A 13 3.80 -23.09 19.69
CA SER A 13 4.63 -24.29 19.92
C SER A 13 3.85 -25.51 20.41
N GLN A 14 2.53 -25.42 20.58
CA GLN A 14 1.72 -26.41 21.30
C GLN A 14 0.63 -27.08 20.44
N GLY A 15 0.83 -27.14 19.12
CA GLY A 15 -0.03 -27.94 18.23
C GLY A 15 -1.40 -27.34 17.89
N ALA A 16 -1.66 -26.08 18.24
CA ALA A 16 -2.82 -25.36 17.74
C ALA A 16 -2.66 -25.04 16.24
N GLU A 17 -3.78 -25.08 15.53
CA GLU A 17 -3.85 -24.85 14.09
C GLU A 17 -5.00 -23.90 13.76
N LEU A 18 -4.73 -22.92 12.91
CA LEU A 18 -5.72 -22.01 12.37
C LEU A 18 -6.29 -22.58 11.07
N ALA A 19 -7.61 -22.71 10.99
CA ALA A 19 -8.29 -23.01 9.76
C ALA A 19 -8.45 -21.73 8.93
N GLY A 20 -8.23 -21.83 7.62
CA GLY A 20 -8.55 -20.74 6.71
C GLY A 20 -8.84 -21.21 5.29
N ILE A 21 -9.47 -20.32 4.51
CA ILE A 21 -9.80 -20.55 3.12
C ILE A 21 -9.00 -19.57 2.26
N LEU A 22 -8.19 -20.12 1.36
CA LEU A 22 -7.45 -19.38 0.34
C LEU A 22 -8.25 -19.40 -0.96
N ASN A 23 -8.54 -18.21 -1.49
CA ASN A 23 -9.21 -18.04 -2.77
C ASN A 23 -8.21 -17.55 -3.82
N GLU A 24 -8.06 -18.31 -4.91
CA GLU A 24 -7.16 -18.01 -6.02
C GLU A 24 -7.94 -17.31 -7.16
N PRO A 25 -7.46 -16.17 -7.67
CA PRO A 25 -8.11 -15.46 -8.78
C PRO A 25 -8.06 -16.29 -10.08
N PRO A 26 -9.07 -16.20 -10.96
CA PRO A 26 -9.10 -16.98 -12.21
C PRO A 26 -7.85 -16.75 -13.08
N SER A 27 -7.36 -15.51 -13.11
CA SER A 27 -6.15 -15.12 -13.85
C SER A 27 -4.87 -15.85 -13.40
N ALA A 28 -4.82 -16.34 -12.16
CA ALA A 28 -3.69 -17.11 -11.66
C ALA A 28 -3.75 -18.59 -12.06
N VAL A 29 -4.94 -19.13 -12.31
CA VAL A 29 -5.15 -20.51 -12.78
C VAL A 29 -4.75 -20.63 -14.25
N ASP A 30 -5.05 -19.61 -15.05
CA ASP A 30 -4.84 -19.62 -16.49
C ASP A 30 -3.39 -19.29 -16.91
N ASN A 31 -2.55 -18.82 -15.98
CA ASN A 31 -1.16 -18.46 -16.25
C ASN A 31 -0.17 -19.12 -15.25
N PRO A 32 0.52 -20.20 -15.62
CA PRO A 32 1.46 -20.89 -14.73
C PRO A 32 2.67 -20.04 -14.30
N ASN A 33 2.95 -18.91 -14.97
CA ASN A 33 3.98 -17.95 -14.56
C ASN A 33 3.46 -16.86 -13.61
N PHE A 34 2.17 -16.87 -13.23
CA PHE A 34 1.60 -15.84 -12.34
C PHE A 34 2.27 -15.79 -10.95
N LYS A 35 2.84 -16.91 -10.50
CA LYS A 35 3.52 -17.06 -9.21
C LYS A 35 5.03 -16.75 -9.26
N THR A 36 5.60 -16.58 -10.45
CA THR A 36 7.06 -16.46 -10.65
C THR A 36 7.53 -15.03 -10.93
N ILE A 37 6.60 -14.09 -11.14
CA ILE A 37 6.90 -12.71 -11.57
C ILE A 37 6.93 -11.74 -10.38
N PHE A 38 6.02 -11.90 -9.42
CA PHE A 38 5.99 -11.27 -8.10
C PHE A 38 5.23 -12.16 -7.12
N PRO A 39 5.45 -11.99 -5.81
CA PRO A 39 4.55 -12.60 -4.86
C PRO A 39 3.12 -12.07 -5.05
N PRO A 40 2.12 -12.91 -5.41
CA PRO A 40 0.78 -12.42 -5.65
C PRO A 40 0.21 -11.70 -4.43
N LYS A 41 -0.53 -10.62 -4.65
CA LYS A 41 -1.15 -9.85 -3.58
C LYS A 41 -2.30 -10.65 -2.97
N VAL A 42 -2.34 -10.71 -1.63
CA VAL A 42 -3.41 -11.36 -0.87
C VAL A 42 -4.03 -10.42 0.16
N VAL A 43 -5.35 -10.45 0.28
CA VAL A 43 -6.10 -9.74 1.31
C VAL A 43 -6.46 -10.71 2.43
N LEU A 44 -6.00 -10.41 3.64
CA LEU A 44 -6.30 -11.20 4.83
C LEU A 44 -7.61 -10.71 5.46
N ILE A 45 -8.59 -11.60 5.61
CA ILE A 45 -9.94 -11.29 6.11
C ILE A 45 -10.14 -11.89 7.50
N LEU A 46 -10.51 -11.04 8.46
CA LEU A 46 -10.52 -11.33 9.90
C LEU A 46 -11.91 -11.10 10.50
N HIS A 47 -12.44 -12.09 11.21
CA HIS A 47 -13.75 -12.00 11.86
C HIS A 47 -13.70 -11.35 13.26
N GLY A 48 -14.88 -10.96 13.77
CA GLY A 48 -15.05 -10.41 15.12
C GLY A 48 -15.27 -11.44 16.22
N GLN A 49 -15.70 -10.98 17.40
CA GLN A 49 -16.06 -11.82 18.53
C GLN A 49 -17.22 -12.77 18.15
N GLY A 50 -17.10 -14.07 18.46
CA GLY A 50 -18.13 -15.07 18.18
C GLY A 50 -18.36 -15.38 16.69
N GLY A 51 -17.58 -14.76 15.80
CA GLY A 51 -17.65 -14.99 14.35
C GLY A 51 -16.80 -16.17 13.88
N HIS A 52 -16.78 -16.35 12.56
CA HIS A 52 -15.95 -17.30 11.82
C HIS A 52 -15.66 -16.73 10.42
N LYS A 53 -14.81 -17.39 9.63
CA LYS A 53 -14.28 -16.95 8.33
C LYS A 53 -15.31 -16.73 7.21
N ASP A 54 -16.56 -17.15 7.40
CA ASP A 54 -17.65 -16.95 6.44
C ASP A 54 -18.74 -15.99 6.97
N TYR A 55 -18.44 -15.25 8.03
CA TYR A 55 -19.37 -14.36 8.72
C TYR A 55 -19.61 -13.05 7.97
N CYS A 56 -20.86 -12.55 7.97
CA CYS A 56 -21.26 -11.27 7.35
C CYS A 56 -20.92 -11.19 5.83
N TYR A 57 -20.05 -10.25 5.46
CA TYR A 57 -19.60 -9.99 4.09
C TYR A 57 -18.36 -10.81 3.73
N GLN A 58 -17.72 -11.49 4.69
CA GLN A 58 -16.39 -12.09 4.51
C GLN A 58 -16.37 -13.14 3.41
N ARG A 59 -17.38 -14.02 3.36
CA ARG A 59 -17.50 -15.03 2.30
C ARG A 59 -17.69 -14.40 0.92
N MET A 60 -18.63 -13.45 0.80
CA MET A 60 -18.86 -12.71 -0.46
C MET A 60 -17.58 -12.03 -0.92
N LEU A 61 -16.91 -11.30 -0.03
CA LEU A 61 -15.66 -10.62 -0.33
C LEU A 61 -14.57 -11.60 -0.81
N GLY A 62 -14.43 -12.75 -0.16
CA GLY A 62 -13.46 -13.75 -0.58
C GLY A 62 -13.78 -14.46 -1.91
N GLN A 63 -15.04 -14.41 -2.36
CA GLN A 63 -15.46 -14.97 -3.64
C GLN A 63 -15.43 -13.95 -4.78
N GLU A 64 -15.74 -12.68 -4.48
CA GLU A 64 -15.86 -11.61 -5.47
C GLU A 64 -14.53 -10.89 -5.74
N LEU A 65 -13.74 -10.59 -4.71
CA LEU A 65 -12.49 -9.82 -4.85
C LEU A 65 -11.46 -10.48 -5.78
N PRO A 66 -11.27 -11.83 -5.79
CA PRO A 66 -10.34 -12.45 -6.72
C PRO A 66 -10.77 -12.35 -8.18
N GLY A 67 -12.07 -12.37 -8.46
CA GLY A 67 -12.59 -12.21 -9.82
C GLY A 67 -12.48 -10.77 -10.33
N GLU A 68 -12.82 -9.80 -9.47
CA GLU A 68 -12.89 -8.38 -9.84
C GLU A 68 -11.52 -7.70 -9.89
N ASN A 69 -10.64 -8.01 -8.93
CA ASN A 69 -9.37 -7.27 -8.76
C ASN A 69 -8.13 -8.15 -9.01
N GLY A 70 -8.30 -9.44 -9.32
CA GLY A 70 -7.17 -10.37 -9.51
C GLY A 70 -6.32 -10.60 -8.25
N MET A 71 -6.85 -10.25 -7.07
CA MET A 71 -6.17 -10.41 -5.79
C MET A 71 -6.60 -11.68 -5.08
N TRP A 72 -5.66 -12.38 -4.46
CA TRP A 72 -5.99 -13.52 -3.62
C TRP A 72 -6.72 -13.03 -2.36
N THR A 73 -7.52 -13.89 -1.75
CA THR A 73 -8.04 -13.63 -0.39
C THR A 73 -7.77 -14.80 0.52
N PHE A 74 -7.51 -14.52 1.78
CA PHE A 74 -7.39 -15.54 2.81
C PHE A 74 -8.33 -15.22 3.97
N ARG A 75 -9.37 -16.05 4.17
CA ARG A 75 -10.32 -15.90 5.28
C ARG A 75 -9.90 -16.80 6.41
N LEU A 76 -9.66 -16.23 7.59
CA LEU A 76 -9.07 -16.91 8.74
C LEU A 76 -10.11 -17.13 9.84
N ASP A 77 -10.16 -18.34 10.40
CA ASP A 77 -10.73 -18.58 11.73
C ASP A 77 -9.63 -18.37 12.78
N PHE A 78 -9.85 -17.50 13.76
CA PHE A 78 -8.93 -17.36 14.89
C PHE A 78 -8.91 -18.62 15.76
N ARG A 79 -7.85 -18.84 16.56
CA ARG A 79 -7.78 -19.98 17.50
C ARG A 79 -9.05 -20.07 18.35
N GLY A 80 -9.64 -21.26 18.43
CA GLY A 80 -10.87 -21.48 19.18
C GLY A 80 -12.16 -20.97 18.55
N CYS A 81 -12.14 -20.63 17.27
CA CYS A 81 -13.32 -20.23 16.52
C CYS A 81 -13.47 -21.10 15.26
N GLY A 82 -14.71 -21.36 14.86
CA GLY A 82 -15.02 -22.14 13.67
C GLY A 82 -14.26 -23.47 13.65
N GLU A 83 -13.42 -23.65 12.64
CA GLU A 83 -12.69 -24.92 12.43
C GLU A 83 -11.24 -24.89 12.96
N SER A 84 -10.81 -23.78 13.57
CA SER A 84 -9.49 -23.67 14.19
C SER A 84 -9.43 -24.42 15.51
N THR A 85 -8.32 -25.08 15.76
CA THR A 85 -8.10 -25.81 17.02
C THR A 85 -7.62 -24.88 18.13
N GLU A 86 -7.63 -25.41 19.35
CA GLU A 86 -7.18 -24.73 20.55
C GLU A 86 -5.78 -25.19 20.95
N ASP A 87 -5.07 -24.40 21.74
CA ASP A 87 -3.91 -24.89 22.51
C ASP A 87 -4.36 -25.19 23.96
N ASP A 88 -3.57 -25.97 24.69
CA ASP A 88 -3.88 -26.43 26.06
C ASP A 88 -3.76 -25.31 27.13
N HIS A 89 -3.62 -24.04 26.74
CA HIS A 89 -3.36 -22.94 27.66
C HIS A 89 -4.63 -22.28 28.22
N HIS A 90 -4.63 -22.19 29.55
CA HIS A 90 -5.65 -21.55 30.39
C HIS A 90 -7.01 -22.26 30.39
N LYS A 91 -7.02 -23.50 30.91
CA LYS A 91 -8.25 -24.07 31.46
C LYS A 91 -8.70 -23.16 32.60
N LEU A 92 -9.75 -22.39 32.35
CA LEU A 92 -10.53 -21.76 33.42
C LEU A 92 -10.72 -22.82 34.52
N LYS A 93 -10.42 -22.48 35.79
CA LYS A 93 -10.62 -23.41 36.91
C LYS A 93 -12.04 -23.96 36.80
N ASP A 94 -12.21 -25.28 36.90
CA ASP A 94 -13.52 -25.92 36.91
C ASP A 94 -14.30 -25.41 38.13
N VAL A 95 -15.08 -24.36 37.93
CA VAL A 95 -16.09 -23.93 38.90
C VAL A 95 -17.36 -24.68 38.52
N ASN A 96 -17.88 -25.50 39.43
CA ASN A 96 -19.00 -26.39 39.15
C ASN A 96 -20.31 -25.61 38.88
N TRP A 97 -20.53 -25.26 37.62
CA TRP A 97 -21.74 -24.60 37.11
C TRP A 97 -22.36 -25.44 35.97
N PRO A 98 -23.23 -26.41 36.29
CA PRO A 98 -23.73 -27.40 35.32
C PRO A 98 -24.45 -26.80 34.10
N GLU A 99 -24.97 -25.58 34.21
CA GLU A 99 -25.72 -24.89 33.16
C GLU A 99 -24.86 -24.07 32.18
N TYR A 100 -23.57 -23.87 32.46
CA TYR A 100 -22.70 -22.99 31.67
C TYR A 100 -21.52 -23.78 31.08
N LYS A 101 -21.30 -23.61 29.78
CA LYS A 101 -20.10 -24.15 29.12
C LYS A 101 -18.89 -23.27 29.43
N VAL A 102 -17.76 -23.87 29.79
CA VAL A 102 -16.49 -23.15 29.95
C VAL A 102 -15.97 -22.76 28.56
N THR A 103 -15.76 -21.46 28.30
CA THR A 103 -15.09 -21.06 27.05
C THR A 103 -13.64 -21.50 27.09
N LYS A 104 -13.25 -22.32 26.13
CA LYS A 104 -11.86 -22.60 25.78
C LYS A 104 -11.72 -22.29 24.28
N PRO A 105 -10.57 -21.76 23.84
CA PRO A 105 -9.48 -21.14 24.60
C PRO A 105 -9.80 -19.67 24.95
N ILE A 106 -9.08 -19.10 25.92
CA ILE A 106 -9.19 -17.67 26.24
C ILE A 106 -8.57 -16.85 25.11
N ARG A 107 -9.39 -16.06 24.42
CA ARG A 107 -8.91 -15.16 23.38
C ARG A 107 -8.56 -13.80 23.96
N THR A 108 -7.31 -13.37 23.81
CA THR A 108 -6.87 -11.98 24.09
C THR A 108 -6.48 -11.30 22.79
N ILE A 109 -6.52 -9.97 22.74
CA ILE A 109 -6.15 -9.19 21.53
C ILE A 109 -4.71 -9.50 21.10
N LYS A 110 -3.80 -9.71 22.06
CA LYS A 110 -2.42 -10.11 21.77
C LYS A 110 -2.34 -11.48 21.09
N ARG A 111 -3.10 -12.47 21.56
CA ARG A 111 -3.16 -13.80 20.94
C ARG A 111 -3.78 -13.75 19.55
N ASP A 112 -4.81 -12.93 19.38
CA ASP A 112 -5.41 -12.70 18.07
C ASP A 112 -4.38 -12.08 17.10
N ALA A 113 -3.53 -11.16 17.56
CA ALA A 113 -2.43 -10.61 16.75
C ALA A 113 -1.34 -11.66 16.42
N GLU A 114 -1.06 -12.61 17.32
CA GLU A 114 -0.17 -13.75 17.03
C GLU A 114 -0.76 -14.66 15.94
N ASP A 115 -2.09 -14.84 15.91
CA ASP A 115 -2.77 -15.62 14.86
C ASP A 115 -2.64 -14.94 13.50
N ILE A 116 -2.80 -13.61 13.47
CA ILE A 116 -2.56 -12.81 12.26
C ILE A 116 -1.12 -12.98 11.79
N GLU A 117 -0.13 -12.88 12.69
CA GLU A 117 1.29 -13.07 12.34
C GLU A 117 1.57 -14.46 11.77
N ALA A 118 0.99 -15.52 12.35
CA ALA A 118 1.14 -16.88 11.87
C ALA A 118 0.56 -17.04 10.46
N ALA A 119 -0.64 -16.48 10.20
CA ALA A 119 -1.26 -16.48 8.88
C ALA A 119 -0.44 -15.69 7.85
N VAL A 120 0.03 -14.49 8.19
CA VAL A 120 0.88 -13.65 7.33
C VAL A 120 2.17 -14.39 6.97
N THR A 121 2.85 -14.98 7.96
CA THR A 121 4.08 -15.76 7.75
C THR A 121 3.84 -16.96 6.84
N TRP A 122 2.70 -17.64 7.01
CA TRP A 122 2.32 -18.79 6.20
C TRP A 122 2.03 -18.42 4.74
N LEU A 123 1.41 -17.26 4.51
CA LEU A 123 1.16 -16.69 3.18
C LEU A 123 2.48 -16.27 2.50
N GLN A 124 3.36 -15.57 3.22
CA GLN A 124 4.68 -15.15 2.71
C GLN A 124 5.55 -16.34 2.31
N LYS A 125 5.55 -17.43 3.08
CA LYS A 125 6.27 -18.67 2.72
C LYS A 125 5.76 -19.33 1.43
N ARG A 126 4.55 -19.00 0.99
CA ARG A 126 3.97 -19.41 -0.30
C ARG A 126 4.22 -18.39 -1.41
N GLY A 127 5.03 -17.39 -1.13
CA GLY A 127 5.29 -16.27 -2.03
C GLY A 127 4.05 -15.40 -2.20
N LEU A 128 3.17 -15.24 -1.22
CA LEU A 128 2.08 -14.25 -1.28
C LEU A 128 2.43 -13.01 -0.45
N THR A 129 2.14 -11.83 -0.96
CA THR A 129 2.33 -10.57 -0.24
C THR A 129 0.99 -10.05 0.28
N VAL A 130 0.88 -9.94 1.60
CA VAL A 130 -0.32 -9.40 2.25
C VAL A 130 -0.41 -7.91 1.94
N CYS A 131 -1.38 -7.50 1.12
CA CYS A 131 -1.53 -6.10 0.68
C CYS A 131 -2.58 -5.33 1.51
N ALA A 132 -3.53 -6.04 2.14
CA ALA A 132 -4.51 -5.43 3.01
C ALA A 132 -5.02 -6.42 4.08
N LEU A 133 -5.42 -5.87 5.23
CA LEU A 133 -6.19 -6.56 6.26
C LEU A 133 -7.62 -5.99 6.24
N VAL A 134 -8.62 -6.87 6.11
CA VAL A 134 -10.03 -6.54 6.25
C VAL A 134 -10.56 -7.17 7.52
N ALA A 135 -10.90 -6.35 8.50
CA ALA A 135 -11.27 -6.84 9.81
C ALA A 135 -12.66 -6.35 10.24
N HIS A 136 -13.36 -7.17 11.02
CA HIS A 136 -14.65 -6.84 11.62
C HIS A 136 -14.57 -6.80 13.15
N SER A 137 -15.16 -5.76 13.77
CA SER A 137 -15.37 -5.69 15.22
C SER A 137 -14.09 -5.93 16.02
N ARG A 138 -14.05 -6.94 16.90
CA ARG A 138 -12.85 -7.34 17.64
C ARG A 138 -11.63 -7.60 16.75
N GLY A 139 -11.82 -8.14 15.54
CA GLY A 139 -10.74 -8.38 14.60
C GLY A 139 -10.00 -7.09 14.23
N CYS A 140 -10.66 -5.93 14.27
CA CYS A 140 -10.03 -4.64 14.02
C CYS A 140 -9.00 -4.27 15.10
N LEU A 141 -9.27 -4.63 16.35
CA LEU A 141 -8.36 -4.38 17.47
C LEU A 141 -7.14 -5.29 17.35
N ALA A 142 -7.34 -6.56 17.00
CA ALA A 142 -6.26 -7.50 16.72
C ALA A 142 -5.38 -7.05 15.54
N ALA A 143 -6.00 -6.56 14.46
CA ALA A 143 -5.26 -5.99 13.32
C ALA A 143 -4.42 -4.76 13.73
N MET A 144 -4.99 -3.84 14.52
CA MET A 144 -4.27 -2.66 15.02
C MET A 144 -3.12 -3.02 15.95
N GLU A 145 -3.30 -3.99 16.85
CA GLU A 145 -2.24 -4.56 17.67
C GLU A 145 -1.13 -5.18 16.80
N TRP A 146 -1.50 -5.95 15.77
CA TRP A 146 -0.55 -6.55 14.84
C TRP A 146 0.26 -5.50 14.07
N PHE A 147 -0.40 -4.45 13.52
CA PHE A 147 0.28 -3.35 12.87
C PHE A 147 1.24 -2.63 13.82
N HIS A 148 0.81 -2.32 15.04
CA HIS A 148 1.64 -1.67 16.05
C HIS A 148 2.90 -2.48 16.36
N ASN A 149 2.74 -3.79 16.59
CA ASN A 149 3.85 -4.70 16.84
C ASN A 149 4.81 -4.80 15.64
N GLY A 150 4.28 -4.85 14.42
CA GLY A 150 5.10 -4.86 13.20
C GLY A 150 5.87 -3.56 12.95
N ILE A 151 5.25 -2.41 13.21
CA ILE A 151 5.90 -1.09 13.09
C ILE A 151 7.04 -0.97 14.11
N ASN A 152 6.78 -1.28 15.38
CA ASN A 152 7.80 -1.21 16.43
C ASN A 152 8.98 -2.18 16.19
N ALA A 153 8.70 -3.31 15.54
CA ALA A 153 9.71 -4.30 15.18
C ALA A 153 10.37 -4.02 13.83
N ASN A 154 10.09 -2.87 13.19
CA ASN A 154 10.57 -2.51 11.84
C ASN A 154 10.35 -3.64 10.81
N LYS A 155 9.23 -4.38 10.90
CA LYS A 155 8.87 -5.47 9.97
C LYS A 155 8.35 -4.95 8.63
N PHE A 156 7.89 -3.70 8.61
CA PHE A 156 7.44 -3.05 7.39
C PHE A 156 8.60 -2.30 6.75
N ILE A 157 8.69 -2.33 5.41
CA ILE A 157 9.88 -1.85 4.69
C ILE A 157 10.23 -0.41 5.05
N GLY A 158 11.50 -0.27 5.38
CA GLY A 158 12.40 0.85 5.11
C GLY A 158 13.76 0.31 4.59
N SER A 159 13.77 -0.47 3.49
CA SER A 159 14.85 -1.38 2.96
C SER A 159 15.05 -2.73 3.70
N GLY A 160 15.59 -3.76 3.00
CA GLY A 160 16.14 -4.98 3.63
C GLY A 160 15.36 -6.32 3.60
N GLY A 161 14.42 -6.53 2.67
CA GLY A 161 13.66 -7.80 2.56
C GLY A 161 12.39 -7.90 3.42
N ASN A 162 11.94 -6.76 3.97
CA ASN A 162 10.70 -6.61 4.75
C ASN A 162 9.44 -6.54 3.85
N THR A 163 8.23 -6.53 4.44
CA THR A 163 6.94 -6.44 3.70
C THR A 163 6.42 -5.00 3.64
N VAL A 164 5.80 -4.55 2.55
CA VAL A 164 5.15 -3.23 2.48
C VAL A 164 4.03 -3.15 3.52
N LEU A 165 3.87 -2.01 4.22
CA LEU A 165 2.80 -1.83 5.19
C LEU A 165 1.42 -2.09 4.54
N PRO A 166 0.67 -3.12 4.96
CA PRO A 166 -0.63 -3.42 4.36
C PRO A 166 -1.66 -2.31 4.63
N ALA A 167 -2.57 -2.11 3.67
CA ALA A 167 -3.75 -1.26 3.89
C ALA A 167 -4.69 -1.87 4.93
N PHE A 168 -5.49 -1.04 5.60
CA PHE A 168 -6.42 -1.50 6.62
C PHE A 168 -7.88 -1.16 6.28
N VAL A 169 -8.76 -2.16 6.35
CA VAL A 169 -10.21 -1.97 6.27
C VAL A 169 -10.81 -2.33 7.62
N ASN A 170 -11.28 -1.30 8.32
CA ASN A 170 -11.92 -1.37 9.63
C ASN A 170 -13.44 -1.41 9.50
N CYS A 171 -14.06 -2.57 9.71
CA CYS A 171 -15.51 -2.69 9.72
C CYS A 171 -16.04 -2.77 11.15
N SER A 172 -16.76 -1.74 11.61
CA SER A 172 -17.36 -1.69 12.96
C SER A 172 -16.37 -1.98 14.12
N GLY A 173 -15.11 -1.56 14.02
CA GLY A 173 -14.11 -1.70 15.10
C GLY A 173 -14.29 -0.68 16.22
N ARG A 174 -13.94 -1.03 17.47
CA ARG A 174 -14.04 -0.10 18.61
C ARG A 174 -12.78 0.73 18.78
N TYR A 175 -12.92 2.05 18.90
CA TYR A 175 -11.84 3.00 19.18
C TYR A 175 -11.71 3.26 20.69
N LYS A 176 -12.83 3.56 21.37
CA LYS A 176 -12.89 3.77 22.82
C LYS A 176 -12.99 2.43 23.56
N THR A 177 -11.88 1.73 23.62
CA THR A 177 -11.79 0.41 24.25
C THR A 177 -12.07 0.44 25.76
N HIS A 178 -11.66 1.50 26.45
CA HIS A 178 -11.84 1.64 27.89
C HIS A 178 -13.30 1.60 28.37
N GLU A 179 -14.28 1.97 27.53
CA GLU A 179 -15.71 1.90 27.85
C GLU A 179 -16.20 0.46 28.12
N ILE A 180 -15.42 -0.56 27.71
CA ILE A 180 -15.68 -1.95 28.10
C ILE A 180 -15.64 -2.12 29.63
N TRP A 181 -14.84 -1.32 30.34
CA TRP A 181 -14.83 -1.33 31.81
C TRP A 181 -16.18 -0.93 32.41
N ASP A 182 -16.91 -0.02 31.75
CA ASP A 182 -18.24 0.40 32.20
C ASP A 182 -19.24 -0.74 32.01
N LYS A 183 -19.23 -1.38 30.83
CA LYS A 183 -20.05 -2.57 30.57
C LYS A 183 -19.77 -3.72 31.55
N LEU A 184 -18.51 -3.94 31.91
CA LEU A 184 -18.13 -4.96 32.90
C LEU A 184 -18.62 -4.62 34.31
N ARG A 185 -18.63 -3.34 34.69
CA ARG A 185 -19.11 -2.88 35.99
C ARG A 185 -20.64 -2.97 36.11
N GLU A 186 -21.36 -2.62 35.04
CA GLU A 186 -22.83 -2.56 35.03
C GLU A 186 -23.48 -3.92 34.76
N GLY A 187 -22.92 -4.74 33.85
CA GLY A 187 -23.60 -5.91 33.30
C GLY A 187 -23.47 -7.21 34.10
N TYR A 188 -22.40 -7.37 34.89
CA TYR A 188 -22.04 -8.70 35.43
C TYR A 188 -21.87 -8.75 36.95
N GLY A 189 -21.96 -7.62 37.65
CA GLY A 189 -21.66 -7.52 39.08
C GLY A 189 -20.21 -7.88 39.42
N TYR A 190 -19.83 -7.80 40.70
CA TYR A 190 -18.46 -8.09 41.15
C TYR A 190 -18.06 -9.57 41.12
N THR A 191 -18.84 -10.47 40.49
CA THR A 191 -18.59 -11.93 40.52
C THR A 191 -17.27 -12.34 39.87
N TRP A 192 -16.72 -11.51 38.97
CA TRP A 192 -15.40 -11.72 38.37
C TRP A 192 -14.24 -11.47 39.35
N LYS A 193 -14.44 -10.69 40.43
CA LYS A 193 -13.38 -10.42 41.43
C LYS A 193 -12.97 -11.68 42.19
N GLU A 194 -13.90 -12.62 42.37
CA GLU A 194 -13.68 -13.86 43.13
C GLU A 194 -13.16 -15.01 42.24
N HIS A 195 -13.70 -15.14 41.02
CA HIS A 195 -13.47 -16.31 40.18
C HIS A 195 -12.69 -16.03 38.89
N LYS A 196 -12.32 -14.78 38.61
CA LYS A 196 -11.72 -14.33 37.35
C LYS A 196 -12.54 -14.69 36.09
N GLN A 197 -13.84 -14.98 36.27
CA GLN A 197 -14.77 -15.41 35.22
C GLN A 197 -16.14 -14.78 35.46
N TYR A 198 -16.94 -14.63 34.40
CA TYR A 198 -18.32 -14.18 34.50
C TYR A 198 -19.26 -14.97 33.59
N ARG A 199 -20.56 -14.92 33.91
CA ARG A 199 -21.61 -15.60 33.16
C ARG A 199 -22.07 -14.71 32.02
N SER A 200 -22.03 -15.21 30.80
CA SER A 200 -22.54 -14.52 29.61
C SER A 200 -23.45 -15.42 28.79
N VAL A 201 -24.31 -14.81 27.99
CA VAL A 201 -25.06 -15.47 26.92
C VAL A 201 -24.52 -14.91 25.61
N GLU A 202 -23.59 -15.65 25.01
CA GLU A 202 -22.88 -15.22 23.81
C GLU A 202 -23.48 -15.89 22.57
N ASN A 203 -23.46 -15.17 21.45
CA ASN A 203 -23.74 -15.79 20.16
C ASN A 203 -22.45 -16.47 19.66
N PHE A 204 -22.45 -17.79 19.68
CA PHE A 204 -21.35 -18.63 19.21
C PHE A 204 -21.85 -19.49 18.05
N GLU A 205 -21.25 -19.35 16.87
CA GLU A 205 -21.67 -20.05 15.64
C GLU A 205 -23.17 -19.89 15.31
N GLY A 206 -23.73 -18.70 15.55
CA GLY A 206 -25.14 -18.41 15.27
C GLY A 206 -26.12 -18.91 16.34
N LYS A 207 -25.64 -19.46 17.47
CA LYS A 207 -26.47 -19.93 18.58
C LYS A 207 -26.13 -19.19 19.88
N TYR A 208 -27.17 -18.70 20.57
CA TYR A 208 -27.00 -18.14 21.91
C TYR A 208 -26.72 -19.24 22.92
N THR A 209 -25.54 -19.21 23.51
CA THR A 209 -25.04 -20.23 24.42
C THR A 209 -24.70 -19.59 25.77
N LYS A 210 -25.15 -20.21 26.87
CA LYS A 210 -24.73 -19.85 28.23
C LYS A 210 -23.28 -20.27 28.41
N MET A 211 -22.38 -19.30 28.59
CA MET A 211 -20.94 -19.55 28.70
C MET A 211 -20.32 -18.86 29.92
N LEU A 212 -19.28 -19.47 30.45
CA LEU A 212 -18.36 -18.85 31.40
C LEU A 212 -17.20 -18.25 30.62
N VAL A 213 -17.11 -16.92 30.63
CA VAL A 213 -16.09 -16.16 29.91
C VAL A 213 -15.02 -15.69 30.88
N SER A 214 -13.76 -15.84 30.50
CA SER A 214 -12.64 -15.30 31.29
C SER A 214 -12.70 -13.78 31.33
N ILE A 215 -12.44 -13.17 32.50
CA ILE A 215 -12.29 -11.72 32.62
C ILE A 215 -11.10 -11.20 31.80
N GLU A 216 -10.13 -12.07 31.48
CA GLU A 216 -8.96 -11.73 30.69
C GLU A 216 -9.31 -11.25 29.28
N GLU A 217 -10.37 -11.77 28.65
CA GLU A 217 -10.75 -11.33 27.29
C GLU A 217 -11.23 -9.87 27.26
N PRO A 218 -12.28 -9.48 27.99
CA PRO A 218 -12.74 -8.09 27.96
C PRO A 218 -11.71 -7.15 28.61
N THR A 219 -10.91 -7.61 29.57
CA THR A 219 -9.75 -6.84 30.09
C THR A 219 -8.73 -6.58 28.98
N SER A 220 -8.42 -7.59 28.17
CA SER A 220 -7.50 -7.44 27.05
C SER A 220 -8.03 -6.44 26.03
N ILE A 221 -9.33 -6.46 25.73
CA ILE A 221 -9.96 -5.47 24.85
C ILE A 221 -9.83 -4.07 25.46
N ALA A 222 -10.23 -3.92 26.72
CA ALA A 222 -10.30 -2.63 27.41
C ALA A 222 -8.93 -1.96 27.56
N ASN A 223 -7.85 -2.75 27.61
CA ASN A 223 -6.49 -2.28 27.77
C ASN A 223 -5.74 -2.05 26.44
N THR A 224 -6.35 -2.35 25.28
CA THR A 224 -5.70 -2.07 23.99
C THR A 224 -5.69 -0.57 23.70
N ASP A 225 -4.50 0.02 23.50
CA ASP A 225 -4.30 1.43 23.18
C ASP A 225 -4.54 1.72 21.69
N ILE A 226 -5.80 1.61 21.27
CA ILE A 226 -6.19 1.92 19.88
C ILE A 226 -5.81 3.35 19.45
N PRO A 227 -5.95 4.40 20.30
CA PRO A 227 -5.45 5.74 19.96
C PRO A 227 -3.96 5.76 19.62
N GLY A 228 -3.11 5.15 20.46
CA GLY A 228 -1.67 5.03 20.23
C GLY A 228 -1.34 4.22 18.98
N HIS A 229 -2.03 3.09 18.77
CA HIS A 229 -1.84 2.25 17.58
C HIS A 229 -2.22 2.99 16.29
N CYS A 230 -3.33 3.74 16.29
CA CYS A 230 -3.73 4.57 15.15
C CYS A 230 -2.67 5.64 14.85
N LYS A 231 -2.11 6.29 15.88
CA LYS A 231 -1.04 7.27 15.71
C LYS A 231 0.22 6.64 15.09
N ALA A 232 0.63 5.47 15.57
CA ALA A 232 1.76 4.74 15.00
C ALA A 232 1.51 4.35 13.54
N PHE A 233 0.33 3.78 13.24
CA PHE A 233 -0.06 3.38 11.89
C PHE A 233 -0.13 4.56 10.90
N LYS A 234 -0.69 5.69 11.33
CA LYS A 234 -0.70 6.95 10.57
C LYS A 234 0.72 7.42 10.27
N ASN A 235 1.60 7.45 11.27
CA ASN A 235 2.97 7.91 11.10
C ASN A 235 3.78 6.99 10.18
N ALA A 236 3.45 5.70 10.13
CA ALA A 236 4.01 4.75 9.18
C ALA A 236 3.40 4.86 7.77
N GLY A 237 2.51 5.84 7.52
CA GLY A 237 1.92 6.09 6.20
C GLY A 237 0.73 5.18 5.85
N GLY A 238 0.13 4.51 6.83
CA GLY A 238 -0.94 3.55 6.60
C GLY A 238 -2.22 4.15 6.02
N HIS A 239 -2.81 3.48 5.02
CA HIS A 239 -4.11 3.82 4.46
C HIS A 239 -5.24 3.06 5.16
N THR A 240 -6.34 3.74 5.46
CA THR A 240 -7.49 3.12 6.11
C THR A 240 -8.81 3.44 5.44
N LEU A 241 -9.64 2.41 5.24
CA LEU A 241 -11.08 2.52 5.04
C LEU A 241 -11.78 2.13 6.33
N THR A 242 -12.74 2.92 6.79
CA THR A 242 -13.62 2.56 7.90
C THR A 242 -15.06 2.45 7.39
N VAL A 243 -15.71 1.31 7.67
CA VAL A 243 -17.10 1.02 7.28
C VAL A 243 -17.93 0.72 8.51
N PHE A 244 -19.02 1.47 8.72
CA PHE A 244 -19.91 1.31 9.87
C PHE A 244 -21.37 1.30 9.43
N GLY A 245 -22.21 0.55 10.15
CA GLY A 245 -23.66 0.70 10.07
C GLY A 245 -24.13 1.89 10.91
N SER A 246 -25.07 2.70 10.42
CA SER A 246 -25.57 3.86 11.17
C SER A 246 -26.42 3.49 12.39
N ARG A 247 -26.80 2.22 12.54
CA ARG A 247 -27.57 1.67 13.65
C ARG A 247 -26.79 0.59 14.40
N ASP A 248 -25.46 0.64 14.35
CA ASP A 248 -24.62 -0.24 15.16
C ASP A 248 -24.87 0.02 16.66
N GLN A 249 -25.43 -0.99 17.34
CA GLN A 249 -25.72 -0.96 18.79
C GLN A 249 -24.65 -1.69 19.61
N VAL A 250 -23.70 -2.34 18.95
CA VAL A 250 -22.63 -3.08 19.62
C VAL A 250 -21.43 -2.17 19.82
N VAL A 251 -21.00 -1.49 18.76
CA VAL A 251 -19.96 -0.46 18.76
C VAL A 251 -20.61 0.87 18.42
N ASN A 252 -20.30 1.91 19.19
CA ASN A 252 -20.93 3.21 18.99
C ASN A 252 -20.48 3.77 17.63
N VAL A 253 -21.41 4.27 16.83
CA VAL A 253 -21.08 4.86 15.51
C VAL A 253 -20.11 6.03 15.64
N GLU A 254 -20.04 6.70 16.80
CA GLU A 254 -19.04 7.74 17.09
C GLU A 254 -17.59 7.21 17.02
N ASP A 255 -17.35 5.92 17.31
CA ASP A 255 -16.02 5.29 17.15
C ASP A 255 -15.51 5.44 15.71
N ALA A 256 -16.41 5.42 14.71
CA ALA A 256 -16.05 5.62 13.31
C ALA A 256 -15.47 7.03 13.07
N GLY A 257 -16.02 8.05 13.74
CA GLY A 257 -15.50 9.42 13.70
C GLY A 257 -14.15 9.54 14.41
N HIS A 258 -13.94 8.82 15.51
CA HIS A 258 -12.64 8.79 16.19
C HIS A 258 -11.54 8.16 15.34
N PHE A 259 -11.82 7.03 14.68
CA PHE A 259 -10.89 6.46 13.69
C PHE A 259 -10.62 7.43 12.55
N ALA A 260 -11.66 8.08 12.01
CA ALA A 260 -11.51 9.03 10.92
C ALA A 260 -10.57 10.17 11.28
N ASN A 261 -10.73 10.76 12.46
CA ASN A 261 -9.88 11.84 12.95
C ASN A 261 -8.44 11.38 13.24
N ALA A 262 -8.28 10.21 13.86
CA ALA A 262 -6.96 9.70 14.26
C ALA A 262 -6.09 9.31 13.05
N LEU A 263 -6.70 8.89 11.94
CA LEU A 263 -6.02 8.32 10.77
C LEU A 263 -5.96 9.26 9.55
N GLN A 264 -6.42 10.51 9.67
CA GLN A 264 -6.20 11.54 8.63
C GLN A 264 -4.69 11.78 8.40
N PRO A 265 -4.24 12.10 7.16
CA PRO A 265 -5.07 12.37 5.98
C PRO A 265 -5.42 11.12 5.16
N ARG A 266 -4.83 9.97 5.46
CA ARG A 266 -4.95 8.73 4.65
C ARG A 266 -6.13 7.86 5.08
N HIS A 267 -7.27 8.48 5.36
CA HIS A 267 -8.48 7.79 5.85
C HIS A 267 -9.72 8.09 4.99
N HIS A 268 -10.52 7.05 4.75
CA HIS A 268 -11.83 7.14 4.14
C HIS A 268 -12.90 6.56 5.07
N LEU A 269 -14.01 7.28 5.26
CA LEU A 269 -15.14 6.84 6.09
C LEU A 269 -16.37 6.56 5.23
N SER A 270 -16.98 5.38 5.40
CA SER A 270 -18.25 5.00 4.79
C SER A 270 -19.26 4.57 5.85
N ILE A 271 -20.34 5.33 6.02
CA ILE A 271 -21.46 4.96 6.88
C ILE A 271 -22.59 4.38 6.03
N ILE A 272 -22.97 3.14 6.30
CA ILE A 272 -24.11 2.47 5.67
C ILE A 272 -25.36 2.79 6.50
N ARG A 273 -26.20 3.65 5.95
CA ARG A 273 -27.47 4.03 6.55
C ARG A 273 -28.35 2.79 6.83
N ASP A 274 -28.97 2.79 8.00
CA ASP A 274 -29.92 1.77 8.49
C ASP A 274 -29.34 0.37 8.73
N ALA A 275 -28.02 0.19 8.59
CA ALA A 275 -27.35 -1.05 8.87
C ALA A 275 -26.95 -1.17 10.35
N ASP A 276 -27.07 -2.38 10.90
CA ASP A 276 -26.63 -2.77 12.25
C ASP A 276 -25.14 -3.19 12.26
N HIS A 277 -24.67 -3.70 13.40
CA HIS A 277 -23.28 -4.14 13.60
C HIS A 277 -22.79 -5.21 12.61
N ASN A 278 -23.71 -6.02 12.10
CA ASN A 278 -23.44 -7.12 11.17
C ASN A 278 -23.89 -6.76 9.74
N PHE A 279 -24.17 -5.48 9.51
CA PHE A 279 -24.62 -4.93 8.26
C PHE A 279 -25.96 -5.49 7.76
N TYR A 280 -26.90 -5.71 8.68
CA TYR A 280 -28.31 -5.97 8.37
C TYR A 280 -29.20 -4.79 8.78
N GLY A 281 -30.31 -4.59 8.08
CA GLY A 281 -31.30 -3.56 8.41
C GLY A 281 -32.56 -4.10 9.06
N ASP A 282 -33.53 -3.20 9.23
CA ASP A 282 -34.89 -3.53 9.66
C ASP A 282 -35.57 -4.53 8.70
N GLU A 283 -36.69 -5.09 9.15
CA GLU A 283 -37.46 -6.11 8.45
C GLU A 283 -38.02 -5.58 7.11
N LEU A 284 -37.92 -6.40 6.05
CA LEU A 284 -38.73 -6.19 4.85
C LEU A 284 -40.22 -6.35 5.21
N PRO A 285 -41.15 -5.59 4.63
CA PRO A 285 -42.57 -5.76 4.90
C PRO A 285 -42.96 -7.22 4.65
N ALA A 286 -43.65 -7.83 5.62
CA ALA A 286 -44.01 -9.24 5.58
C ALA A 286 -44.71 -9.59 4.26
N GLU A 287 -44.17 -10.56 3.51
CA GLU A 287 -44.98 -11.27 2.52
C GLU A 287 -46.16 -11.87 3.29
N LYS A 288 -47.40 -11.67 2.79
CA LYS A 288 -48.63 -12.10 3.46
C LYS A 288 -48.71 -13.61 3.75
N ASP A 289 -47.75 -14.39 3.26
CA ASP A 289 -47.67 -15.85 3.33
C ASP A 289 -46.43 -16.38 4.07
N ALA A 290 -45.78 -15.56 4.92
CA ALA A 290 -44.63 -16.03 5.70
C ALA A 290 -45.03 -17.19 6.64
N GLU A 291 -44.46 -18.38 6.42
CA GLU A 291 -44.70 -19.57 7.23
C GLU A 291 -44.45 -19.32 8.74
N PRO A 292 -45.33 -19.81 9.63
CA PRO A 292 -45.12 -19.71 11.07
C PRO A 292 -43.77 -20.32 11.48
N GLY A 293 -42.88 -19.50 12.04
CA GLY A 293 -41.57 -19.93 12.53
C GLY A 293 -40.36 -19.51 11.67
N LYS A 294 -40.56 -18.92 10.49
CA LYS A 294 -39.46 -18.28 9.73
C LYS A 294 -39.30 -16.82 10.16
N ARG A 295 -38.07 -16.45 10.56
CA ARG A 295 -37.75 -15.05 10.91
C ARG A 295 -37.99 -14.14 9.69
N PRO A 296 -38.49 -12.92 9.88
CA PRO A 296 -38.62 -11.95 8.79
C PRO A 296 -37.26 -11.72 8.12
N LYS A 297 -37.27 -11.60 6.78
CA LYS A 297 -36.06 -11.33 6.00
C LYS A 297 -35.61 -9.90 6.32
N LYS A 298 -34.53 -9.77 7.11
CA LYS A 298 -33.83 -8.49 7.27
C LYS A 298 -33.24 -8.05 5.94
N VAL A 299 -33.19 -6.74 5.70
CA VAL A 299 -32.40 -6.20 4.58
C VAL A 299 -30.94 -6.55 4.79
N ASN A 300 -30.30 -7.19 3.80
CA ASN A 300 -28.89 -7.57 3.87
C ASN A 300 -28.02 -6.54 3.14
N TYR A 301 -27.25 -5.74 3.89
CA TYR A 301 -26.32 -4.75 3.32
C TYR A 301 -24.91 -5.29 3.08
N ASN A 302 -24.62 -6.54 3.41
CA ASN A 302 -23.30 -7.14 3.18
C ASN A 302 -22.83 -7.06 1.71
N PRO A 303 -23.68 -7.22 0.67
CA PRO A 303 -23.25 -6.98 -0.72
C PRO A 303 -22.73 -5.55 -0.95
N ARG A 304 -23.35 -4.55 -0.30
CA ARG A 304 -22.91 -3.16 -0.37
C ARG A 304 -21.57 -2.95 0.34
N VAL A 305 -21.37 -3.58 1.51
CA VAL A 305 -20.09 -3.58 2.22
C VAL A 305 -19.00 -4.18 1.32
N THR A 306 -19.25 -5.36 0.76
CA THR A 306 -18.33 -6.04 -0.17
C THR A 306 -17.94 -5.13 -1.32
N LYS A 307 -18.92 -4.50 -1.99
CA LYS A 307 -18.66 -3.57 -3.09
C LYS A 307 -17.78 -2.38 -2.69
N ILE A 308 -18.07 -1.74 -1.55
CA ILE A 308 -17.27 -0.61 -1.04
C ILE A 308 -15.80 -1.04 -0.82
N ILE A 309 -15.60 -2.23 -0.25
CA ILE A 309 -14.26 -2.76 0.01
C ILE A 309 -13.53 -3.09 -1.30
N ILE A 310 -14.20 -3.78 -2.24
CA ILE A 310 -13.64 -4.10 -3.56
C ILE A 310 -13.23 -2.83 -4.30
N ASP A 311 -14.14 -1.85 -4.39
CA ASP A 311 -13.91 -0.60 -5.11
C ASP A 311 -12.75 0.20 -4.47
N TRP A 312 -12.62 0.18 -3.14
CA TRP A 312 -11.50 0.84 -2.45
C TRP A 312 -10.16 0.12 -2.64
N LEU A 313 -10.17 -1.21 -2.76
CA LEU A 313 -8.97 -2.02 -2.97
C LEU A 313 -8.58 -2.19 -4.45
N LYS A 314 -9.34 -1.62 -5.40
CA LYS A 314 -8.98 -1.63 -6.82
C LYS A 314 -7.61 -1.00 -7.05
N SER A 315 -6.86 -1.53 -8.01
CA SER A 315 -5.52 -1.05 -8.36
C SER A 315 -5.52 0.44 -8.69
N GLU A 316 -6.51 0.91 -9.45
CA GLU A 316 -6.67 2.32 -9.82
C GLU A 316 -6.92 3.20 -8.59
N ALA A 317 -7.73 2.71 -7.64
CA ALA A 317 -8.00 3.42 -6.39
C ALA A 317 -6.76 3.48 -5.49
N PHE A 318 -5.96 2.40 -5.45
CA PHE A 318 -4.68 2.37 -4.74
C PHE A 318 -3.68 3.35 -5.35
N HIS A 319 -3.56 3.36 -6.69
CA HIS A 319 -2.72 4.32 -7.41
C HIS A 319 -3.20 5.76 -7.17
N ALA A 320 -4.50 6.04 -7.26
CA ALA A 320 -5.03 7.38 -7.04
C ALA A 320 -4.72 7.91 -5.63
N ARG A 321 -4.80 7.05 -4.60
CA ARG A 321 -4.40 7.43 -3.22
C ARG A 321 -2.90 7.69 -3.10
N ALA A 322 -2.07 6.81 -3.68
CA ALA A 322 -0.63 6.99 -3.70
C ALA A 322 -0.23 8.30 -4.44
N LEU A 323 -0.88 8.59 -5.57
CA LEU A 323 -0.71 9.84 -6.29
C LEU A 323 -1.09 11.05 -5.42
N ASN A 324 -2.24 11.01 -4.75
CA ASN A 324 -2.68 12.11 -3.89
C ASN A 324 -1.67 12.39 -2.75
N ASP A 325 -1.09 11.34 -2.18
CA ASP A 325 -0.09 11.47 -1.11
C ASP A 325 1.26 12.00 -1.60
N MET A 326 1.62 11.66 -2.83
CA MET A 326 2.94 11.99 -3.40
C MET A 326 2.90 13.22 -4.32
N ALA A 327 1.73 13.72 -4.72
CA ALA A 327 1.62 14.84 -5.66
C ALA A 327 2.07 16.16 -5.05
N THR A 328 2.09 16.29 -3.72
CA THR A 328 2.48 17.51 -3.02
C THR A 328 3.71 17.33 -2.15
N ILE A 329 4.45 18.42 -1.96
CA ILE A 329 5.42 18.61 -0.88
C ILE A 329 4.73 19.47 0.17
N GLY A 330 4.25 18.84 1.24
CA GLY A 330 3.32 19.49 2.16
C GLY A 330 2.02 19.87 1.42
N THR A 331 1.80 21.18 1.23
CA THR A 331 0.63 21.73 0.51
C THR A 331 0.93 22.21 -0.91
N VAL A 332 2.20 22.25 -1.33
CA VAL A 332 2.61 22.75 -2.65
C VAL A 332 2.74 21.59 -3.64
N THR A 333 2.27 21.74 -4.86
CA THR A 333 2.43 20.70 -5.91
C THR A 333 3.89 20.45 -6.27
N ARG A 334 4.26 19.17 -6.40
CA ARG A 334 5.56 18.74 -6.98
C ARG A 334 5.63 19.05 -8.45
N PHE A 335 4.54 18.81 -9.18
CA PHE A 335 4.43 19.12 -10.60
C PHE A 335 4.48 20.63 -10.80
N LYS A 336 5.36 21.09 -11.69
CA LYS A 336 5.45 22.49 -12.10
C LYS A 336 4.88 22.59 -13.51
N ASP A 337 4.02 23.57 -13.71
CA ASP A 337 3.40 23.82 -15.01
C ASP A 337 4.43 24.50 -15.93
N VAL A 338 5.14 23.69 -16.72
CA VAL A 338 6.13 24.16 -17.69
C VAL A 338 5.59 23.89 -19.07
N ASP A 339 5.09 24.94 -19.71
CA ASP A 339 4.39 24.83 -20.99
C ASP A 339 5.26 24.15 -22.07
N GLY A 340 4.66 23.17 -22.73
CA GLY A 340 5.32 22.32 -23.72
C GLY A 340 6.19 21.19 -23.15
N ILE A 341 6.24 20.99 -21.83
CA ILE A 341 7.02 19.91 -21.21
C ILE A 341 6.15 19.04 -20.31
N ASP A 342 6.01 17.78 -20.70
CA ASP A 342 5.32 16.78 -19.89
C ASP A 342 6.19 16.31 -18.70
N ASN A 343 5.54 15.74 -17.69
CA ASN A 343 6.20 15.05 -16.58
C ASN A 343 7.16 15.91 -15.73
N PHE A 344 7.07 17.24 -15.80
CA PHE A 344 7.97 18.17 -15.09
C PHE A 344 7.62 18.29 -13.60
N ARG A 345 8.55 17.91 -12.72
CA ARG A 345 8.35 18.02 -11.26
C ARG A 345 9.63 18.14 -10.45
N ASP A 346 9.47 18.73 -9.26
CA ASP A 346 10.48 18.76 -8.20
C ASP A 346 10.59 17.40 -7.52
N TYR A 347 11.83 16.97 -7.30
CA TYR A 347 12.19 15.69 -6.72
C TYR A 347 12.54 15.76 -5.23
N GLY A 348 12.58 16.97 -4.66
CA GLY A 348 12.80 17.22 -3.25
C GLY A 348 11.57 17.04 -2.36
N GLY A 349 11.71 17.36 -1.07
CA GLY A 349 10.63 17.45 -0.10
C GLY A 349 10.13 16.11 0.46
N PHE A 350 10.81 14.99 0.16
CA PHE A 350 10.57 13.74 0.88
C PHE A 350 11.18 13.81 2.28
N GLN A 351 10.41 13.43 3.29
CA GLN A 351 10.91 13.32 4.67
C GLN A 351 11.81 12.08 4.78
N LEU A 352 12.98 12.26 5.39
CA LEU A 352 13.91 11.18 5.72
C LEU A 352 13.66 10.70 7.15
N ASP A 353 13.38 11.64 8.04
CA ASP A 353 13.02 11.39 9.43
C ASP A 353 12.14 12.55 9.95
N SER A 354 11.89 12.59 11.26
CA SER A 354 11.08 13.62 11.90
C SER A 354 11.67 15.04 11.87
N LYS A 355 12.93 15.19 11.47
CA LYS A 355 13.72 16.42 11.54
C LYS A 355 14.36 16.79 10.20
N THR A 356 14.49 15.87 9.25
CA THR A 356 15.19 16.12 7.99
C THR A 356 14.38 15.70 6.76
N SER A 357 14.56 16.45 5.67
CA SER A 357 13.93 16.20 4.38
C SER A 357 14.88 16.51 3.24
N ILE A 358 14.62 15.91 2.07
CA ILE A 358 15.36 16.24 0.85
C ILE A 358 15.09 17.70 0.49
N ILE A 359 16.14 18.45 0.18
CA ILE A 359 16.04 19.85 -0.24
C ILE A 359 15.16 20.00 -1.48
N GLN A 360 14.27 21.00 -1.45
CA GLN A 360 13.37 21.33 -2.54
C GLN A 360 14.05 22.24 -3.56
N GLY A 361 13.55 22.23 -4.78
CA GLY A 361 13.94 23.16 -5.83
C GLY A 361 15.36 22.98 -6.37
N VAL A 362 16.03 21.86 -6.07
CA VAL A 362 17.40 21.58 -6.54
C VAL A 362 17.43 20.57 -7.68
N LEU A 363 16.69 19.47 -7.57
CA LEU A 363 16.64 18.43 -8.60
C LEU A 363 15.24 18.36 -9.21
N TYR A 364 15.15 18.66 -10.49
CA TYR A 364 13.93 18.49 -11.28
C TYR A 364 14.08 17.36 -12.29
N ARG A 365 12.99 16.65 -12.55
CA ARG A 365 12.88 15.68 -13.64
C ARG A 365 11.76 16.05 -14.59
N CYS A 366 11.91 15.71 -15.86
CA CYS A 366 10.88 15.92 -16.88
C CYS A 366 11.04 14.98 -18.08
N ALA A 367 10.06 15.00 -18.99
CA ALA A 367 10.22 14.49 -20.35
C ALA A 367 11.18 15.39 -21.16
N ASP A 368 11.46 15.03 -22.39
CA ASP A 368 12.36 15.82 -23.22
C ASP A 368 11.84 17.25 -23.48
N LEU A 369 12.76 18.19 -23.62
CA LEU A 369 12.45 19.62 -23.68
C LEU A 369 12.15 20.11 -25.10
N ARG A 370 11.98 19.25 -26.10
CA ARG A 370 11.91 19.69 -27.52
C ARG A 370 10.74 20.60 -27.82
N SER A 371 9.62 20.38 -27.13
CA SER A 371 8.38 21.12 -27.32
C SER A 371 8.26 22.32 -26.39
N VAL A 372 9.32 22.66 -25.64
CA VAL A 372 9.30 23.79 -24.70
C VAL A 372 8.95 25.09 -25.42
N THR A 373 7.98 25.82 -24.89
CA THR A 373 7.57 27.12 -25.43
C THR A 373 8.34 28.26 -24.78
N SER A 374 8.18 29.49 -25.28
CA SER A 374 8.76 30.67 -24.62
C SER A 374 8.22 30.87 -23.20
N ALA A 375 6.96 30.48 -22.95
CA ALA A 375 6.38 30.50 -21.60
C ALA A 375 7.04 29.42 -20.72
N GLY A 376 7.25 28.21 -21.24
CA GLY A 376 7.99 27.15 -20.54
C GLY A 376 9.42 27.56 -20.20
N VAL A 377 10.14 28.19 -21.13
CA VAL A 377 11.50 28.74 -20.88
C VAL A 377 11.47 29.80 -19.78
N ALA A 378 10.46 30.69 -19.77
CA ALA A 378 10.31 31.68 -18.69
C ALA A 378 10.08 31.02 -17.33
N THR A 379 9.25 29.96 -17.26
CA THR A 379 9.04 29.19 -16.03
C THR A 379 10.33 28.51 -15.57
N ILE A 380 11.08 27.85 -16.46
CA ILE A 380 12.36 27.20 -16.11
C ILE A 380 13.36 28.23 -15.55
N ASN A 381 13.42 29.42 -16.15
CA ASN A 381 14.27 30.50 -15.67
C ASN A 381 13.80 31.06 -14.32
N GLN A 382 12.50 31.16 -14.08
CA GLN A 382 11.92 31.57 -12.79
C GLN A 382 12.24 30.57 -11.68
N LEU A 383 12.28 29.26 -12.00
CA LEU A 383 12.72 28.20 -11.08
C LEU A 383 14.23 28.26 -10.79
N GLY A 384 14.99 29.15 -11.45
CA GLY A 384 16.41 29.36 -11.20
C GLY A 384 17.32 28.28 -11.78
N ILE A 385 16.81 27.42 -12.66
CA ILE A 385 17.53 26.29 -13.23
C ILE A 385 18.73 26.76 -14.05
N LYS A 386 19.87 26.10 -13.85
CA LYS A 386 21.15 26.45 -14.50
C LYS A 386 21.72 25.36 -15.40
N ALA A 387 21.40 24.10 -15.14
CA ALA A 387 21.92 22.98 -15.91
C ALA A 387 20.81 22.01 -16.33
N VAL A 388 20.95 21.46 -17.53
CA VAL A 388 20.07 20.43 -18.11
C VAL A 388 20.90 19.24 -18.55
N PHE A 389 20.73 18.10 -17.88
CA PHE A 389 21.40 16.85 -18.20
C PHE A 389 20.51 15.95 -19.06
N ASP A 390 20.95 15.70 -20.29
CA ASP A 390 20.21 14.91 -21.29
C ASP A 390 20.79 13.49 -21.38
N PHE A 391 20.03 12.49 -20.93
CA PHE A 391 20.41 11.07 -20.95
C PHE A 391 20.07 10.34 -22.26
N ARG A 392 19.52 11.05 -23.26
CA ARG A 392 19.15 10.45 -24.56
C ARG A 392 20.38 10.09 -25.37
N SER A 393 20.28 9.00 -26.13
CA SER A 393 21.33 8.58 -27.08
C SER A 393 21.51 9.60 -28.20
N GLU A 394 22.63 9.54 -28.91
CA GLU A 394 22.86 10.37 -30.10
C GLU A 394 21.79 10.16 -31.17
N ILE A 395 21.30 8.93 -31.32
CA ILE A 395 20.25 8.57 -32.28
C ILE A 395 18.95 9.28 -31.93
N GLU A 396 18.55 9.21 -30.65
CA GLU A 396 17.36 9.91 -30.16
C GLU A 396 17.53 11.41 -30.36
N VAL A 397 18.63 12.04 -29.91
CA VAL A 397 18.84 13.49 -30.06
C VAL A 397 18.84 13.91 -31.53
N THR A 398 19.43 13.13 -32.43
CA THR A 398 19.46 13.43 -33.87
C THR A 398 18.09 13.29 -34.52
N ARG A 399 17.34 12.23 -34.19
CA ARG A 399 16.01 11.98 -34.76
C ARG A 399 15.00 13.01 -34.26
N ASN A 400 15.04 13.26 -32.96
CA ASN A 400 13.99 13.96 -32.26
C ASN A 400 14.30 15.45 -32.11
N GLY A 401 15.57 15.83 -32.01
CA GLY A 401 16.02 17.17 -31.68
C GLY A 401 16.22 17.39 -30.18
N PHE A 402 16.57 18.62 -29.80
CA PHE A 402 16.68 19.06 -28.41
C PHE A 402 16.07 20.46 -28.25
N GLY A 403 15.47 20.72 -27.09
CA GLY A 403 14.98 22.04 -26.74
C GLY A 403 16.11 22.97 -26.32
N LYS A 404 16.04 24.23 -26.73
CA LYS A 404 16.95 25.28 -26.26
C LYS A 404 16.28 26.09 -25.16
N VAL A 405 16.90 26.11 -23.98
CA VAL A 405 16.45 26.93 -22.85
C VAL A 405 17.53 27.97 -22.56
N ASP A 406 17.31 29.20 -23.03
CA ASP A 406 18.23 30.31 -22.80
C ASP A 406 18.40 30.58 -21.30
N GLY A 407 19.65 30.73 -20.85
CA GLY A 407 19.98 30.88 -19.42
C GLY A 407 20.40 29.58 -18.73
N THR A 408 20.34 28.44 -19.44
CA THR A 408 20.80 27.14 -18.94
C THR A 408 21.92 26.55 -19.79
N GLU A 409 22.76 25.72 -19.19
CA GLU A 409 23.75 24.91 -19.88
C GLU A 409 23.20 23.49 -20.11
N ARG A 410 23.12 23.05 -21.38
CA ARG A 410 22.79 21.67 -21.71
C ARG A 410 24.05 20.81 -21.72
N VAL A 411 24.10 19.82 -20.83
CA VAL A 411 25.14 18.80 -20.78
C VAL A 411 24.58 17.49 -21.34
N HIS A 412 25.04 17.11 -22.52
CA HIS A 412 24.68 15.82 -23.11
C HIS A 412 25.52 14.70 -22.49
N THR A 413 24.84 13.71 -21.90
CA THR A 413 25.46 12.65 -21.11
C THR A 413 24.72 11.32 -21.35
N PRO A 414 24.86 10.74 -22.56
CA PRO A 414 24.05 9.60 -22.99
C PRO A 414 24.38 8.31 -22.22
N VAL A 415 23.38 7.73 -21.54
CA VAL A 415 23.51 6.40 -20.89
C VAL A 415 23.88 5.33 -21.91
N PHE A 416 23.31 5.44 -23.11
CA PHE A 416 23.65 4.58 -24.24
C PHE A 416 24.10 5.44 -25.41
N LYS A 417 25.32 5.19 -25.92
CA LYS A 417 25.89 6.00 -27.01
C LYS A 417 25.18 5.79 -28.35
N SER A 418 24.95 4.53 -28.73
CA SER A 418 24.50 4.15 -30.09
C SER A 418 23.31 3.19 -30.13
N LYS A 419 22.59 3.02 -29.02
CA LYS A 419 21.36 2.21 -28.96
C LYS A 419 20.15 3.11 -28.75
N ASP A 420 19.10 2.87 -29.53
CA ASP A 420 17.79 3.48 -29.31
C ASP A 420 17.04 2.69 -28.22
N LEU A 421 16.89 3.31 -27.06
CA LEU A 421 16.15 2.78 -25.91
C LEU A 421 15.14 3.83 -25.43
N SER A 422 14.53 4.52 -26.39
CA SER A 422 13.31 5.28 -26.19
C SER A 422 12.19 4.35 -25.66
N PRO A 423 11.20 4.87 -24.91
CA PRO A 423 10.08 4.05 -24.42
C PRO A 423 9.42 3.22 -25.54
N GLU A 424 9.35 3.78 -26.74
CA GLU A 424 8.82 3.15 -27.94
C GLU A 424 9.73 2.00 -28.41
N ALA A 425 11.05 2.21 -28.45
CA ALA A 425 12.01 1.17 -28.82
C ALA A 425 12.11 0.05 -27.76
N LEU A 426 11.97 0.38 -26.48
CA LEU A 426 11.87 -0.61 -25.40
C LEU A 426 10.58 -1.42 -25.54
N ALA A 427 9.44 -0.75 -25.77
CA ALA A 427 8.16 -1.41 -25.99
C ALA A 427 8.22 -2.39 -27.18
N GLU A 428 8.86 -1.98 -28.27
CA GLU A 428 9.13 -2.81 -29.45
C GLU A 428 10.05 -4.00 -29.14
N ARG A 429 11.23 -3.73 -28.55
CA ARG A 429 12.25 -4.75 -28.23
C ARG A 429 11.72 -5.82 -27.30
N TYR A 430 10.85 -5.43 -26.37
CA TYR A 430 10.29 -6.33 -25.36
C TYR A 430 8.86 -6.81 -25.69
N ARG A 431 8.30 -6.49 -26.87
CA ARG A 431 6.94 -6.92 -27.26
C ARG A 431 6.74 -8.44 -27.21
N ASN A 432 7.77 -9.20 -27.56
CA ASN A 432 7.73 -10.67 -27.59
C ASN A 432 7.92 -11.31 -26.21
N PHE A 433 8.19 -10.51 -25.17
CA PHE A 433 8.13 -11.02 -23.82
C PHE A 433 6.66 -11.13 -23.43
N LEU A 434 6.26 -12.35 -23.03
CA LEU A 434 4.94 -12.59 -22.47
C LEU A 434 4.69 -11.78 -21.17
N ASP A 435 5.77 -11.25 -20.56
CA ASP A 435 5.76 -10.48 -19.33
C ASP A 435 6.53 -9.15 -19.46
N PRO A 436 5.86 -7.98 -19.37
CA PRO A 436 6.50 -6.66 -19.40
C PRO A 436 7.54 -6.44 -18.30
N ILE A 437 7.39 -7.07 -17.13
CA ILE A 437 8.21 -6.81 -15.94
C ILE A 437 9.64 -7.34 -16.11
N GLU A 438 9.80 -8.59 -16.58
CA GLU A 438 11.12 -9.16 -16.88
C GLU A 438 11.86 -8.35 -17.96
N GLY A 439 11.13 -7.75 -18.90
CA GLY A 439 11.67 -6.78 -19.86
C GLY A 439 12.27 -5.55 -19.17
N PHE A 440 11.50 -4.92 -18.26
CA PHE A 440 11.96 -3.76 -17.48
C PHE A 440 13.13 -4.08 -16.56
N LYS A 441 13.09 -5.24 -15.88
CA LYS A 441 14.19 -5.70 -15.03
C LYS A 441 15.50 -5.77 -15.79
N ARG A 442 15.49 -6.36 -16.99
CA ARG A 442 16.68 -6.42 -17.87
C ARG A 442 17.10 -5.05 -18.35
N ALA A 443 16.16 -4.18 -18.71
CA ALA A 443 16.47 -2.82 -19.12
C ALA A 443 17.15 -2.02 -17.99
N TYR A 444 16.65 -2.15 -16.75
CA TYR A 444 17.23 -1.48 -15.58
C TYR A 444 18.57 -2.08 -15.16
N ASP A 445 18.76 -3.39 -15.29
CA ASP A 445 20.08 -4.01 -15.11
C ASP A 445 21.08 -3.47 -16.15
N GLU A 446 20.68 -3.34 -17.42
CA GLU A 446 21.52 -2.77 -18.48
C GLU A 446 21.88 -1.30 -18.15
N ILE A 447 20.90 -0.49 -17.74
CA ILE A 447 21.12 0.91 -17.33
C ILE A 447 22.08 1.01 -16.15
N LEU A 448 21.89 0.23 -15.08
CA LEU A 448 22.78 0.21 -13.91
C LEU A 448 24.18 -0.30 -14.27
N THR A 449 24.32 -1.16 -15.28
CA THR A 449 25.62 -1.69 -15.70
C THR A 449 26.44 -0.66 -16.47
N VAL A 450 25.80 0.18 -17.30
CA VAL A 450 26.53 1.12 -18.20
C VAL A 450 26.41 2.60 -17.82
N GLY A 451 25.50 2.94 -16.90
CA GLY A 451 25.10 4.32 -16.61
C GLY A 451 26.13 5.16 -15.85
N GLY A 452 27.15 4.55 -15.25
CA GLY A 452 28.16 5.21 -14.41
C GLY A 452 28.71 6.53 -14.96
N PRO A 453 29.36 6.53 -16.15
CA PRO A 453 29.91 7.74 -16.76
C PRO A 453 28.85 8.81 -17.09
N SER A 454 27.60 8.41 -17.28
CA SER A 454 26.51 9.33 -17.61
C SER A 454 25.98 10.04 -16.37
N TYR A 455 25.85 9.30 -15.26
CA TYR A 455 25.35 9.79 -13.98
C TYR A 455 26.42 10.48 -13.16
N GLU A 456 27.71 10.26 -13.43
CA GLU A 456 28.81 11.00 -12.81
C GLU A 456 28.63 12.52 -12.95
N LYS A 457 28.35 13.01 -14.17
CA LYS A 457 28.25 14.46 -14.44
C LYS A 457 27.17 15.16 -13.58
N PRO A 458 25.89 14.72 -13.55
CA PRO A 458 24.89 15.35 -12.69
C PRO A 458 25.18 15.15 -11.20
N LEU A 459 25.78 14.03 -10.77
CA LEU A 459 26.17 13.85 -9.37
C LEU A 459 27.29 14.83 -8.97
N ARG A 460 28.29 15.04 -9.84
CA ARG A 460 29.37 16.00 -9.62
C ARG A 460 28.81 17.43 -9.58
N PHE A 461 27.84 17.75 -10.43
CA PHE A 461 27.16 19.04 -10.38
C PHE A 461 26.48 19.28 -9.02
N LEU A 462 25.74 18.31 -8.48
CA LEU A 462 25.11 18.40 -7.16
C LEU A 462 26.12 18.51 -6.01
N LEU A 463 27.29 17.88 -6.17
CA LEU A 463 28.39 17.97 -5.21
C LEU A 463 29.04 19.36 -5.21
N GLU A 464 29.32 19.90 -6.39
CA GLU A 464 30.12 21.12 -6.59
C GLU A 464 29.29 22.41 -6.53
N ASN A 465 27.99 22.34 -6.81
CA ASN A 465 27.08 23.49 -6.90
C ASN A 465 25.89 23.34 -5.94
N PRO A 466 26.11 23.24 -4.62
CA PRO A 466 25.05 23.01 -3.64
C PRO A 466 23.95 24.06 -3.76
N GLY A 467 22.69 23.61 -3.77
CA GLY A 467 21.51 24.47 -3.90
C GLY A 467 21.25 25.01 -5.31
N THR A 468 22.11 24.73 -6.29
CA THR A 468 21.90 25.19 -7.67
C THR A 468 20.91 24.27 -8.40
N PRO A 469 19.79 24.80 -8.94
CA PRO A 469 18.78 23.94 -9.55
C PRO A 469 19.21 23.34 -10.90
N MET A 470 18.93 22.06 -11.10
CA MET A 470 19.19 21.33 -12.35
C MET A 470 18.01 20.48 -12.80
N ILE A 471 17.95 20.22 -14.11
CA ILE A 471 17.05 19.25 -14.73
C ILE A 471 17.83 18.00 -15.13
N VAL A 472 17.25 16.84 -14.87
CA VAL A 472 17.64 15.57 -15.51
C VAL A 472 16.50 15.03 -16.35
N HIS A 473 16.78 14.59 -17.57
CA HIS A 473 15.73 14.04 -18.43
C HIS A 473 16.24 12.95 -19.38
N CYS A 474 15.29 12.20 -19.94
CA CYS A 474 15.50 11.33 -21.09
C CYS A 474 14.39 11.64 -22.10
N THR A 475 13.78 10.65 -22.74
CA THR A 475 12.67 10.86 -23.69
C THR A 475 11.36 11.15 -22.95
N ALA A 476 10.82 10.17 -22.21
CA ALA A 476 9.64 10.38 -21.37
C ALA A 476 9.98 10.83 -19.94
N GLY A 477 11.28 10.93 -19.62
CA GLY A 477 11.71 11.14 -18.24
C GLY A 477 11.33 9.98 -17.33
N LYS A 478 11.30 8.74 -17.86
CA LYS A 478 10.82 7.53 -17.16
C LYS A 478 11.96 6.61 -16.74
N ASP A 479 12.62 5.94 -17.68
CA ASP A 479 13.50 4.80 -17.38
C ASP A 479 14.89 5.25 -16.91
N ARG A 480 15.70 5.83 -17.80
CA ARG A 480 17.04 6.37 -17.48
C ARG A 480 16.98 7.43 -16.37
N THR A 481 16.06 8.39 -16.53
CA THR A 481 15.82 9.39 -15.49
C THR A 481 15.35 8.76 -14.19
N GLY A 482 14.42 7.80 -14.23
CA GLY A 482 13.92 7.13 -13.03
C GLY A 482 14.99 6.36 -12.28
N VAL A 483 15.91 5.67 -12.98
CA VAL A 483 17.03 4.96 -12.33
C VAL A 483 18.01 5.95 -11.68
N PHE A 484 18.37 7.05 -12.36
CA PHE A 484 19.19 8.10 -11.75
C PHE A 484 18.55 8.67 -10.48
N CYS A 485 17.28 9.03 -10.60
CA CYS A 485 16.48 9.58 -9.52
C CYS A 485 16.34 8.60 -8.35
N ALA A 486 16.13 7.30 -8.62
CA ALA A 486 16.10 6.25 -7.60
C ALA A 486 17.44 6.06 -6.89
N LEU A 487 18.57 6.12 -7.61
CA LEU A 487 19.91 6.08 -7.03
C LEU A 487 20.13 7.24 -6.04
N VAL A 488 19.72 8.46 -6.41
CA VAL A 488 19.85 9.64 -5.53
C VAL A 488 18.98 9.49 -4.27
N LEU A 489 17.70 9.11 -4.39
CA LEU A 489 16.85 8.92 -3.21
C LEU A 489 17.36 7.81 -2.30
N ARG A 490 17.80 6.71 -2.90
CA ARG A 490 18.30 5.56 -2.15
C ARG A 490 19.59 5.89 -1.42
N LEU A 491 20.47 6.70 -2.02
CA LEU A 491 21.67 7.24 -1.38
C LEU A 491 21.33 8.08 -0.14
N LEU A 492 20.25 8.87 -0.21
CA LEU A 492 19.77 9.71 0.89
C LEU A 492 19.02 8.91 1.97
N GLY A 493 18.80 7.62 1.76
CA GLY A 493 18.22 6.70 2.75
C GLY A 493 16.73 6.48 2.63
N LEU A 494 16.08 6.89 1.53
CA LEU A 494 14.67 6.57 1.31
C LEU A 494 14.46 5.08 1.10
N ASP A 495 13.29 4.62 1.52
CA ASP A 495 12.84 3.25 1.36
C ASP A 495 12.34 2.93 -0.06
N HIS A 496 12.29 1.64 -0.39
CA HIS A 496 11.91 1.21 -1.73
C HIS A 496 10.46 1.52 -2.08
N ASP A 497 9.53 1.54 -1.12
CA ASP A 497 8.12 1.83 -1.37
C ASP A 497 7.95 3.31 -1.73
N THR A 498 8.55 4.22 -0.96
CA THR A 498 8.52 5.66 -1.27
C THR A 498 9.14 5.96 -2.63
N ILE A 499 10.31 5.38 -2.95
CA ILE A 499 10.98 5.56 -4.25
C ILE A 499 10.10 5.01 -5.39
N SER A 500 9.51 3.84 -5.21
CA SER A 500 8.68 3.22 -6.24
C SER A 500 7.39 3.98 -6.47
N ARG A 501 6.77 4.54 -5.42
CA ARG A 501 5.60 5.44 -5.54
C ARG A 501 5.93 6.77 -6.20
N GLU A 502 7.11 7.34 -5.93
CA GLU A 502 7.57 8.51 -6.69
C GLU A 502 7.64 8.16 -8.18
N TYR A 503 8.25 7.01 -8.51
CA TYR A 503 8.41 6.60 -9.88
C TYR A 503 7.07 6.47 -10.61
N GLU A 504 6.03 5.96 -9.94
CA GLU A 504 4.66 5.88 -10.45
C GLU A 504 4.03 7.22 -10.82
N LEU A 505 4.46 8.33 -10.20
CA LEU A 505 4.01 9.69 -10.58
C LEU A 505 4.26 9.98 -12.07
N THR A 506 5.21 9.28 -12.69
CA THR A 506 5.48 9.39 -14.13
C THR A 506 4.29 8.97 -15.00
N THR A 507 3.51 7.97 -14.58
CA THR A 507 2.28 7.57 -15.28
C THR A 507 1.28 8.74 -15.32
N PHE A 508 1.18 9.49 -14.22
CA PHE A 508 0.34 10.67 -14.14
C PHE A 508 0.92 11.85 -14.95
N GLY A 509 2.23 12.10 -14.83
CA GLY A 509 2.91 13.18 -15.53
C GLY A 509 2.91 13.04 -17.05
N LEU A 510 2.69 11.82 -17.56
CA LEU A 510 2.58 11.52 -18.98
C LEU A 510 1.14 11.29 -19.45
N ARG A 511 0.13 11.42 -18.58
CA ARG A 511 -1.26 11.03 -18.89
C ARG A 511 -1.84 11.70 -20.14
N GLU A 512 -1.48 12.96 -20.38
CA GLU A 512 -1.93 13.72 -21.56
C GLU A 512 -1.11 13.37 -22.81
N ALA A 513 0.14 12.94 -22.61
CA ALA A 513 1.08 12.59 -23.68
C ALA A 513 0.86 11.17 -24.21
N VAL A 514 0.47 10.23 -23.33
CA VAL A 514 0.29 8.81 -23.68
C VAL A 514 -0.71 8.61 -24.82
N PRO A 515 -1.91 9.24 -24.82
CA PRO A 515 -2.83 9.12 -25.95
C PRO A 515 -2.22 9.60 -27.27
N ARG A 516 -1.51 10.75 -27.26
CA ARG A 516 -0.82 11.29 -28.45
C ARG A 516 0.28 10.36 -28.95
N LEU A 517 1.02 9.74 -28.03
CA LEU A 517 2.08 8.82 -28.37
C LEU A 517 1.54 7.52 -28.96
N ILE A 518 0.47 6.98 -28.38
CA ILE A 518 -0.23 5.80 -28.92
C ILE A 518 -0.79 6.11 -30.31
N GLU A 519 -1.41 7.29 -30.50
CA GLU A 519 -1.93 7.73 -31.79
C GLU A 519 -0.82 7.83 -32.85
N ALA A 520 0.28 8.52 -32.55
CA ALA A 520 1.42 8.66 -33.47
C ALA A 520 2.01 7.31 -33.89
N LEU A 521 2.19 6.39 -32.93
CA LEU A 521 2.64 5.03 -33.20
C LEU A 521 1.63 4.25 -34.06
N SER A 522 0.34 4.37 -33.76
CA SER A 522 -0.73 3.69 -34.50
C SER A 522 -0.87 4.17 -35.95
N THR A 523 -0.57 5.44 -36.23
CA THR A 523 -0.56 5.98 -37.60
C THR A 523 0.62 5.51 -38.44
N GLU A 524 1.76 5.17 -37.82
CA GLU A 524 2.93 4.67 -38.56
C GLU A 524 2.79 3.18 -38.94
N ARG A 525 1.96 2.39 -38.24
CA ARG A 525 1.81 0.95 -38.49
C ARG A 525 0.38 0.44 -38.25
N ALA A 526 -0.27 -0.03 -39.33
CA ALA A 526 -1.64 -0.55 -39.33
C ALA A 526 -1.86 -1.80 -38.44
N GLU A 527 -0.79 -2.54 -38.09
CA GLU A 527 -0.86 -3.67 -37.15
C GLU A 527 -1.08 -3.23 -35.70
N TRP A 528 -0.98 -1.92 -35.41
CA TRP A 528 -1.02 -1.35 -34.06
C TRP A 528 -2.36 -0.68 -33.72
N SER A 529 -3.37 -0.86 -34.57
CA SER A 529 -4.74 -0.34 -34.38
C SER A 529 -5.63 -1.24 -33.51
N ASP A 530 -5.15 -2.41 -33.07
CA ASP A 530 -5.88 -3.34 -32.22
C ASP A 530 -6.01 -2.79 -30.77
N PRO A 531 -7.24 -2.64 -30.23
CA PRO A 531 -7.47 -2.19 -28.85
C PRO A 531 -6.70 -2.99 -27.79
N ALA A 532 -6.55 -4.31 -27.96
CA ALA A 532 -5.81 -5.15 -27.01
C ALA A 532 -4.29 -4.86 -27.05
N MET A 533 -3.77 -4.43 -28.20
CA MET A 533 -2.38 -4.00 -28.34
C MET A 533 -2.17 -2.59 -27.79
N ALA A 534 -3.13 -1.68 -27.99
CA ALA A 534 -3.10 -0.33 -27.42
C ALA A 534 -3.08 -0.38 -25.88
N GLU A 535 -3.86 -1.26 -25.27
CA GLU A 535 -3.86 -1.47 -23.81
C GLU A 535 -2.51 -2.05 -23.32
N LYS A 536 -1.93 -3.01 -24.03
CA LYS A 536 -0.57 -3.52 -23.74
C LYS A 536 0.48 -2.42 -23.85
N MET A 537 0.40 -1.56 -24.86
CA MET A 537 1.30 -0.41 -25.01
C MET A 537 1.10 0.62 -23.91
N ALA A 538 -0.13 0.97 -23.53
CA ALA A 538 -0.40 1.85 -22.40
C ALA A 538 0.21 1.28 -21.11
N ASN A 539 0.11 -0.03 -20.90
CA ASN A 539 0.75 -0.73 -19.79
C ASN A 539 2.30 -0.70 -19.87
N MET A 540 2.90 -0.84 -21.05
CA MET A 540 4.36 -0.70 -21.21
C MET A 540 4.84 0.76 -21.06
N LEU A 541 4.02 1.73 -21.46
CA LEU A 541 4.32 3.15 -21.28
C LEU A 541 4.11 3.58 -19.83
N SER A 542 3.26 2.88 -19.06
CA SER A 542 3.05 3.13 -17.63
C SER A 542 4.30 2.85 -16.79
N SER A 543 4.52 3.70 -15.79
CA SER A 543 5.55 3.53 -14.77
C SER A 543 4.96 2.78 -13.60
N ARG A 544 5.15 1.46 -13.57
CA ARG A 544 4.59 0.59 -12.52
C ARG A 544 5.49 0.55 -11.28
N TYR A 545 4.89 0.65 -10.08
CA TYR A 545 5.54 0.46 -8.78
C TYR A 545 6.48 -0.75 -8.78
N ASP A 546 5.93 -1.87 -9.25
CA ASP A 546 6.56 -3.17 -9.28
C ASP A 546 7.90 -3.18 -10.07
N CYS A 547 7.97 -2.45 -11.19
CA CYS A 547 9.19 -2.39 -12.00
C CYS A 547 10.32 -1.67 -11.25
N MET A 548 10.01 -0.60 -10.51
CA MET A 548 11.00 0.13 -9.72
C MET A 548 11.44 -0.67 -8.48
N MET A 549 10.53 -1.39 -7.83
CA MET A 549 10.87 -2.31 -6.75
C MET A 549 11.95 -3.31 -7.18
N GLN A 550 11.80 -3.93 -8.36
CA GLN A 550 12.84 -4.84 -8.88
C GLN A 550 14.15 -4.14 -9.21
N ALA A 551 14.10 -2.90 -9.72
CA ALA A 551 15.31 -2.13 -9.98
C ALA A 551 16.11 -1.90 -8.70
N LEU A 552 15.41 -1.56 -7.61
CA LEU A 552 16.00 -1.34 -6.30
C LEU A 552 16.51 -2.66 -5.69
N ASP A 553 15.77 -3.76 -5.82
CA ASP A 553 16.25 -5.07 -5.38
C ASP A 553 17.50 -5.52 -6.16
N LEU A 554 17.58 -5.23 -7.47
CA LEU A 554 18.79 -5.43 -8.26
C LEU A 554 19.96 -4.56 -7.75
N LEU A 555 19.69 -3.28 -7.48
CA LEU A 555 20.69 -2.35 -6.94
C LEU A 555 21.28 -2.87 -5.62
N GLU A 556 20.43 -3.32 -4.69
CA GLU A 556 20.89 -3.88 -3.42
C GLU A 556 21.66 -5.19 -3.63
N ASN A 557 21.07 -6.17 -4.31
CA ASN A 557 21.58 -7.53 -4.33
C ASN A 557 22.78 -7.73 -5.28
N LYS A 558 22.77 -7.08 -6.46
CA LYS A 558 23.81 -7.24 -7.48
C LYS A 558 24.92 -6.21 -7.33
N PHE A 559 24.56 -4.97 -7.01
CA PHE A 559 25.51 -3.85 -7.00
C PHE A 559 25.95 -3.43 -5.59
N GLY A 560 25.31 -3.96 -4.53
CA GLY A 560 25.65 -3.68 -3.14
C GLY A 560 25.14 -2.33 -2.64
N GLY A 561 24.05 -1.83 -3.23
CA GLY A 561 23.37 -0.60 -2.82
C GLY A 561 23.84 0.66 -3.56
N ALA A 562 23.10 1.76 -3.37
CA ALA A 562 23.33 3.02 -4.08
C ALA A 562 24.72 3.63 -3.82
N GLU A 563 25.15 3.67 -2.55
CA GLU A 563 26.46 4.24 -2.17
C GLU A 563 27.61 3.51 -2.86
N LYS A 564 27.64 2.17 -2.76
CA LYS A 564 28.67 1.35 -3.40
C LYS A 564 28.62 1.49 -4.93
N TRP A 565 27.41 1.49 -5.51
CA TRP A 565 27.26 1.66 -6.96
C TRP A 565 27.84 3.01 -7.43
N ILE A 566 27.56 4.11 -6.73
CA ILE A 566 28.05 5.45 -7.11
C ILE A 566 29.58 5.52 -6.97
N MET A 567 30.15 4.96 -5.91
CA MET A 567 31.61 4.93 -5.73
C MET A 567 32.30 4.15 -6.85
N ASP A 568 31.81 2.94 -7.15
CA ASP A 568 32.44 2.04 -8.12
C ASP A 568 32.27 2.50 -9.57
N ASN A 569 31.14 3.15 -9.91
CA ASN A 569 30.76 3.44 -11.30
C ASN A 569 30.87 4.92 -11.67
N CYS A 570 30.90 5.84 -10.70
CA CYS A 570 31.01 7.28 -10.93
C CYS A 570 32.31 7.88 -10.37
N GLY A 571 33.19 7.08 -9.76
CA GLY A 571 34.48 7.55 -9.24
C GLY A 571 34.37 8.47 -8.03
N PHE A 572 33.31 8.34 -7.23
CA PHE A 572 33.10 9.12 -6.01
C PHE A 572 33.89 8.51 -4.84
N THR A 573 34.51 9.37 -4.04
CA THR A 573 35.09 8.95 -2.76
C THR A 573 34.00 8.89 -1.69
N LYS A 574 34.31 8.25 -0.55
CA LYS A 574 33.41 8.28 0.61
C LYS A 574 33.14 9.70 1.11
N GLU A 575 34.14 10.59 1.02
CA GLU A 575 33.99 12.00 1.40
C GLU A 575 33.09 12.76 0.44
N ASP A 576 33.17 12.47 -0.87
CA ASP A 576 32.24 13.00 -1.87
C ASP A 576 30.80 12.57 -1.55
N ILE A 577 30.59 11.30 -1.19
CA ILE A 577 29.26 10.78 -0.84
C ILE A 577 28.67 11.51 0.37
N GLU A 578 29.43 11.66 1.45
CA GLU A 578 28.94 12.33 2.66
C GLU A 578 28.66 13.82 2.41
N THR A 579 29.49 14.47 1.59
CA THR A 579 29.26 15.86 1.16
C THR A 579 28.01 15.97 0.30
N LEU A 580 27.81 15.05 -0.65
CA LEU A 580 26.63 15.02 -1.52
C LEU A 580 25.34 14.82 -0.69
N LYS A 581 25.34 13.89 0.28
CA LYS A 581 24.21 13.70 1.21
C LYS A 581 23.92 14.99 1.96
N LYS A 582 24.94 15.65 2.51
CA LYS A 582 24.79 16.92 3.24
C LYS A 582 24.22 18.04 2.36
N ASN A 583 24.63 18.13 1.10
CA ASN A 583 24.16 19.15 0.17
C ASN A 583 22.67 18.98 -0.20
N LEU A 584 22.14 17.77 -0.08
CA LEU A 584 20.79 17.40 -0.51
C LEU A 584 19.77 17.27 0.63
N ILE A 585 20.20 17.46 1.88
CA ILE A 585 19.34 17.33 3.06
C ILE A 585 19.19 18.70 3.72
N SER A 586 17.95 19.02 4.11
CA SER A 586 17.60 20.22 4.87
C SER A 586 16.80 19.84 6.11
N PRO A 587 16.86 20.64 7.20
CA PRO A 587 15.93 20.50 8.30
C PRO A 587 14.48 20.60 7.79
N VAL A 588 13.58 19.81 8.34
CA VAL A 588 12.14 19.99 8.11
C VAL A 588 11.77 21.36 8.67
N GLU A 589 11.45 22.31 7.80
CA GLU A 589 10.90 23.59 8.26
C GLU A 589 9.59 23.32 9.02
N PRO A 590 9.40 23.89 10.22
CA PRO A 590 8.11 23.79 10.90
C PRO A 590 7.03 24.29 9.94
N GLY A 591 6.04 23.44 9.67
CA GLY A 591 5.00 23.70 8.69
C GLY A 591 4.37 25.07 8.89
N TRP A 592 4.05 25.74 7.78
CA TRP A 592 3.38 27.03 7.81
C TRP A 592 1.98 26.83 8.42
N GLU A 593 1.71 27.40 9.60
CA GLU A 593 0.35 27.52 10.11
C GLU A 593 -0.37 28.62 9.31
N LEU A 594 -1.24 28.23 8.40
CA LEU A 594 -2.26 29.14 7.85
C LEU A 594 -3.20 29.53 8.98
N SER A 595 -2.89 30.61 9.68
CA SER A 595 -3.83 31.26 10.58
C SER A 595 -4.90 31.96 9.73
N TYR A 596 -6.00 31.26 9.44
CA TYR A 596 -7.23 31.94 9.10
C TYR A 596 -7.71 32.66 10.35
N LYS A 597 -7.44 33.97 10.44
CA LYS A 597 -8.26 34.85 11.29
C LYS A 597 -9.65 34.89 10.62
N MET A 598 -10.61 34.18 11.22
CA MET A 598 -12.03 34.39 10.94
C MET A 598 -12.43 35.84 11.20
#